data_AF-A0A850LXI5-F1
#
_entry.id   AF-A0A850LXI5-F1
#
_cell.length_a   1.000
_cell.length_b   1.000
_cell.length_c   1.000
_cell.angle_alpha   90.00
_cell.angle_beta   90.00
_cell.angle_gamma   90.00
#
_symmetry.space_group_name_H-M   'P 1'
#
loop_
_entity.id
_entity.type
_entity.pdbx_description
1 polymer ?
#
loop_
_entity_poly.entity_id
_entity_poly.type
_entity_poly.pdbx_seq_one_letter_code
_entity_poly.pdbx_strand_id
1 'polypeptide(L)' 'MWTKVKDSLKGTFSLYQFMELMGLDRTESKDKREARNILNQLYKSRKIYRLSKNVYKKREILSSN' A
#
# COMPACT_ATOMS: atom_id res chain seq x y z
N MET A 1 3.18 1.33 -10.99
CA MET A 1 3.23 1.18 -9.51
C MET A 1 1.88 0.79 -8.91
N TRP A 2 0.81 1.58 -9.09
CA TRP A 2 -0.52 1.24 -8.54
C TRP A 2 -1.13 -0.06 -9.09
N THR A 3 -0.90 -0.39 -10.37
CA THR A 3 -1.40 -1.62 -11.01
C THR A 3 -0.97 -2.87 -10.25
N LYS A 4 0.33 -3.04 -9.98
CA LYS A 4 0.85 -4.14 -9.15
C LYS A 4 0.16 -4.24 -7.78
N VAL A 5 0.00 -3.11 -7.09
CA VAL A 5 -0.66 -3.05 -5.77
C VAL A 5 -2.15 -3.43 -5.87
N LYS A 6 -2.84 -2.92 -6.90
CA LYS A 6 -4.25 -3.21 -7.17
C LYS A 6 -4.47 -4.69 -7.44
N ASP A 7 -3.60 -5.30 -8.24
CA ASP A 7 -3.77 -6.67 -8.74
C ASP A 7 -3.24 -7.72 -7.75
N SER A 8 -2.19 -7.42 -6.98
CA SER A 8 -1.52 -8.40 -6.12
C SER A 8 -1.96 -8.37 -4.66
N LEU A 9 -2.37 -7.22 -4.12
CA LEU A 9 -2.78 -7.14 -2.71
C LEU A 9 -4.29 -7.32 -2.55
N LYS A 10 -4.70 -7.96 -1.45
CA LYS A 10 -6.12 -8.06 -1.05
C LYS A 10 -6.68 -6.67 -0.70
N GLY A 11 -8.01 -6.59 -0.58
CA GLY A 11 -8.71 -5.34 -0.23
C GLY A 11 -8.09 -4.61 0.97
N THR A 12 -7.70 -5.33 2.02
CA THR A 12 -6.91 -4.82 3.13
C THR A 12 -5.52 -5.47 3.12
N PHE A 13 -4.48 -4.70 3.38
CA PHE A 13 -3.09 -5.17 3.39
C PHE A 13 -2.24 -4.42 4.42
N SER A 14 -1.15 -5.06 4.85
CA SER A 14 -0.19 -4.45 5.77
C SER A 14 0.98 -3.78 5.06
N LEU A 15 1.68 -2.88 5.75
CA LEU A 15 2.95 -2.31 5.31
C LEU A 15 3.94 -3.40 4.87
N TYR A 16 4.00 -4.52 5.61
CA TYR A 16 4.95 -5.60 5.34
C TYR A 16 4.59 -6.40 4.07
N GLN A 17 3.30 -6.63 3.82
CA GLN A 17 2.83 -7.24 2.58
C GLN A 17 3.12 -6.34 1.37
N PHE A 18 2.95 -5.03 1.54
CA PHE A 18 3.33 -4.06 0.52
C PHE A 18 4.85 -4.06 0.28
N MET A 19 5.67 -4.09 1.33
CA MET A 19 7.13 -4.14 1.22
C MET A 19 7.60 -5.39 0.47
N GLU A 20 7.04 -6.56 0.80
CA GLU A 20 7.33 -7.82 0.11
C GLU A 20 6.97 -7.77 -1.38
N LEU A 21 5.81 -7.22 -1.72
CA LEU A 21 5.42 -7.00 -3.13
C LEU A 21 6.40 -6.08 -3.89
N MET A 22 7.00 -5.12 -3.18
CA MET A 22 7.93 -4.16 -3.73
C MET A 22 9.39 -4.66 -3.70
N GLY A 23 9.66 -5.83 -3.13
CA GLY A 23 11.02 -6.36 -2.95
C GLY A 23 11.86 -5.56 -1.95
N LEU A 24 11.21 -4.90 -0.97
CA LEU A 24 11.85 -4.08 0.04
C LEU A 24 12.15 -4.87 1.31
N ASP A 25 13.34 -4.67 1.88
CA ASP A 25 13.77 -5.36 3.09
C ASP A 25 13.05 -4.80 4.33
N ARG A 26 12.44 -5.71 5.09
CA ARG A 26 11.67 -5.41 6.31
C ARG A 26 12.57 -5.12 7.52
N THR A 27 13.86 -5.38 7.44
CA THR A 27 14.83 -5.09 8.50
C THR A 27 15.40 -3.69 8.31
N GLU A 28 15.66 -3.31 7.05
CA GLU A 28 16.21 -2.02 6.65
C GLU A 28 15.29 -0.83 6.94
N SER A 29 15.84 0.18 7.63
CA SER A 29 15.07 1.36 8.02
C SER A 29 14.77 2.28 6.83
N LYS A 30 15.66 2.31 5.83
CA LYS A 30 15.48 3.09 4.60
C LYS A 30 14.28 2.58 3.80
N ASP A 31 14.18 1.28 3.63
CA ASP A 31 13.12 0.61 2.89
C ASP A 31 11.75 0.77 3.55
N LYS A 32 11.70 0.70 4.89
CA LYS A 32 10.48 1.04 5.65
C LYS A 32 10.03 2.48 5.42
N ARG A 33 10.97 3.43 5.34
CA ARG A 33 10.68 4.84 5.10
C ARG A 33 10.17 5.04 3.68
N GLU A 34 10.83 4.43 2.70
CA GLU A 34 10.42 4.44 1.30
C GLU A 34 9.01 3.87 1.11
N ALA A 35 8.74 2.69 1.69
CA ALA A 35 7.43 2.07 1.64
C ALA A 35 6.32 2.98 2.19
N ARG A 36 6.57 3.65 3.33
CA ARG A 36 5.64 4.62 3.91
C ARG A 36 5.45 5.85 3.03
N ASN A 37 6.50 6.35 2.40
CA ASN A 37 6.41 7.49 1.49
C ASN A 37 5.52 7.16 0.29
N ILE A 38 5.68 5.98 -0.29
CA ILE A 38 4.84 5.50 -1.39
C ILE A 38 3.39 5.35 -0.95
N LEU A 39 3.15 4.69 0.18
CA LEU A 39 1.79 4.52 0.72
C LEU A 39 1.14 5.88 1.05
N ASN A 40 1.91 6.86 1.51
CA ASN A 40 1.43 8.22 1.70
C ASN A 40 1.05 8.89 0.37
N GLN A 41 1.79 8.67 -0.72
CA GLN A 41 1.42 9.16 -2.05
C GLN A 41 0.14 8.48 -2.55
N LEU A 42 0.00 7.17 -2.33
CA LEU A 42 -1.23 6.42 -2.67
C LEU A 42 -2.43 6.90 -1.85
N TYR A 43 -2.22 7.23 -0.57
CA TYR A 43 -3.24 7.82 0.29
C TYR A 43 -3.65 9.22 -0.20
N LYS A 44 -2.68 10.10 -0.49
CA LYS A 44 -2.94 11.45 -1.04
C LYS A 44 -3.67 11.41 -2.38
N SER A 45 -3.35 10.44 -3.24
CA SER A 45 -4.05 10.20 -4.51
C SER A 45 -5.39 9.45 -4.34
N ARG A 46 -5.87 9.28 -3.11
CA ARG A 46 -7.16 8.66 -2.76
C ARG A 46 -7.32 7.21 -3.27
N LYS A 47 -6.22 6.50 -3.49
CA LYS A 47 -6.22 5.10 -3.95
C LYS A 47 -6.37 4.11 -2.80
N ILE A 48 -5.94 4.49 -1.61
CA ILE A 48 -6.01 3.68 -0.39
C ILE A 48 -6.46 4.53 0.80
N TYR A 49 -6.95 3.86 1.82
CA TYR A 49 -7.17 4.38 3.16
C TYR A 49 -6.13 3.79 4.10
N ARG A 50 -5.75 4.56 5.13
CA ARG A 50 -4.97 4.05 6.26
C ARG A 50 -5.94 3.70 7.39
N LEU A 51 -5.95 2.43 7.79
CA LEU A 51 -6.78 1.96 8.91
C LEU A 51 -6.02 2.05 10.23
N SER A 52 -4.72 1.78 10.22
CA SER A 52 -3.86 1.88 11.40
C SER A 52 -2.41 2.19 11.02
N LYS A 53 -1.49 2.17 12.00
CA LYS A 53 -0.08 2.50 11.78
C LYS A 53 0.53 1.72 10.61
N ASN A 54 0.20 0.44 10.47
CA ASN A 54 0.76 -0.48 9.49
C ASN A 54 -0.30 -1.19 8.63
N VAL A 55 -1.57 -0.77 8.66
CA VAL A 55 -2.66 -1.42 7.93
C VAL A 55 -3.36 -0.42 7.02
N TYR A 56 -3.59 -0.85 5.78
CA TYR A 56 -4.16 -0.05 4.71
C TYR A 56 -5.27 -0.82 4.01
N LYS A 57 -6.21 -0.11 3.41
CA LYS A 57 -7.30 -0.68 2.62
C LYS A 57 -7.32 -0.02 1.25
N LYS A 58 -7.41 -0.80 0.17
CA LYS A 58 -7.69 -0.27 -1.17
C LYS A 58 -9.03 0.46 -1.15
N ARG A 59 -9.08 1.65 -1.74
CA ARG A 59 -10.35 2.27 -2.06
C ARG A 59 -10.92 1.48 -3.24
N GLU A 60 -11.98 0.71 -3.01
CA GLU A 60 -12.74 0.15 -4.12
C GLU A 60 -13.28 1.34 -4.91
N ILE A 61 -12.84 1.44 -6.16
CA ILE A 61 -13.59 2.22 -7.12
C ILE A 61 -14.83 1.36 -7.33
N LEU A 62 -15.96 1.78 -6.74
CA LEU A 62 -17.26 1.33 -7.23
C LEU A 62 -17.26 1.70 -8.70
N SER A 63 -16.91 0.75 -9.56
CA SER A 63 -17.41 0.74 -10.92
C SER A 63 -18.91 0.57 -10.76
N SER A 64 -19.62 1.69 -10.56
CA SER A 64 -21.05 1.74 -10.75
C SER A 64 -21.29 1.31 -12.19
N ASN A 65 -21.76 0.07 -12.37
CA ASN A 65 -22.47 -0.32 -13.57
C ASN A 65 -23.80 0.42 -13.63
#